data_AF-A0A8I6WDI3-F1
#
_entry.id   AF-A0A8I6WDI3-F1
#
_cell.length_a   1.000
_cell.length_b   1.000
_cell.length_c   1.000
_cell.angle_alpha   90.00
_cell.angle_beta   90.00
_cell.angle_gamma   90.00
#
_symmetry.space_group_name_H-M   'P 1'
#
loop_
_entity.id
_entity.type
_entity.pdbx_description
1 polymer ?
#
loop_
_entity_poly.entity_id
_entity_poly.type
_entity_poly.pdbx_seq_one_letter_code
_entity_poly.pdbx_strand_id
1 'polypeptide(L)'
;MPNGGDRRRRRWRVPGSSLWYTGTVANKNGVGILISNGLKYGVVDVMRRGDRIILIKLVVGDLVLNVSSAYAPQVGHNENIKREFSEGLTDMVRSVSIGKMLFTGGDLNGHVGISGTSFEGVHGGFDYGIKNQEGEDVLSFALAYDMIVANTLFKKRELHLVSYSSGQHSSQIDFILSRREDMRACLDCKVIPEESVVPQHKLVVVDFRFRIRVQLDKRAKVARTKRWKLKGEVAQAFKERVINEGPWEE
;
A
#
# COMPACT_ATOMS: atom_id res chain seq x y z
N MET A 1 -25.34 27.52 -1.61
CA MET A 1 -25.52 26.10 -1.97
C MET A 1 -24.52 25.73 -3.07
N PRO A 2 -23.41 25.04 -2.78
CA PRO A 2 -22.57 24.42 -3.79
C PRO A 2 -22.72 22.88 -3.81
N ASN A 3 -22.70 22.33 -5.01
CA ASN A 3 -22.99 20.95 -5.39
C ASN A 3 -22.09 19.89 -4.73
N GLY A 4 -22.71 18.90 -4.07
CA GLY A 4 -22.70 17.48 -4.48
C GLY A 4 -21.40 16.72 -4.73
N GLY A 5 -20.22 17.18 -4.32
CA GLY A 5 -18.98 16.39 -4.44
C GLY A 5 -18.90 15.23 -3.43
N ASP A 6 -18.74 13.99 -3.91
CA ASP A 6 -18.63 12.77 -3.11
C ASP A 6 -17.53 12.88 -2.03
N ARG A 7 -17.95 12.98 -0.77
CA ARG A 7 -17.05 13.18 0.38
C ARG A 7 -16.21 11.92 0.71
N ARG A 8 -16.38 10.81 -0.01
CA ARG A 8 -15.92 9.45 0.34
C ARG A 8 -14.56 9.04 -0.26
N ARG A 9 -13.96 9.88 -1.12
CA ARG A 9 -12.63 9.67 -1.73
C ARG A 9 -11.77 10.91 -1.53
N ARG A 10 -11.05 11.02 -0.40
CA ARG A 10 -10.26 12.21 -0.08
C ARG A 10 -8.77 11.93 -0.02
N ARG A 11 -8.00 12.92 -0.47
CA ARG A 11 -6.62 13.16 -0.09
C ARG A 11 -6.61 14.25 0.98
N TRP A 12 -6.05 13.99 2.14
CA TRP A 12 -5.90 14.97 3.22
C TRP A 12 -4.44 15.40 3.34
N ARG A 13 -4.21 16.68 3.66
CA ARG A 13 -2.89 17.17 4.03
C ARG A 13 -2.75 17.07 5.54
N VAL A 14 -1.74 16.32 5.98
CA VAL A 14 -1.28 16.24 7.37
C VAL A 14 0.06 16.98 7.42
N PRO A 15 0.42 17.72 8.49
CA PRO A 15 1.76 18.28 8.59
C PRO A 15 2.83 17.21 8.32
N GLY A 16 3.72 17.46 7.37
CA GLY A 16 4.75 16.49 6.95
C GLY A 16 4.31 15.40 5.95
N SER A 17 3.02 15.17 5.73
CA SER A 17 2.52 14.00 4.96
C SER A 17 1.23 14.24 4.15
N SER A 18 0.92 13.32 3.23
CA SER A 18 -0.35 13.25 2.50
C SER A 18 -1.05 11.93 2.83
N LEU A 19 -2.34 11.98 3.17
CA LEU A 19 -3.16 10.80 3.47
C LEU A 19 -4.10 10.53 2.31
N TRP A 20 -4.17 9.29 1.85
CA TRP A 20 -5.24 8.79 1.00
C TRP A 20 -6.09 7.81 1.80
N TYR A 21 -7.40 7.94 1.69
CA TYR A 21 -8.33 7.19 2.53
C TYR A 21 -9.49 6.62 1.69
N THR A 22 -10.07 5.52 2.18
CA THR A 22 -11.36 4.98 1.75
C THR A 22 -12.17 4.56 3.00
N GLY A 23 -13.48 4.78 2.97
CA GLY A 23 -14.39 4.49 4.07
C GLY A 23 -15.83 4.80 3.66
N THR A 24 -16.79 4.02 4.16
CA THR A 24 -18.22 4.14 3.79
C THR A 24 -19.02 4.93 4.83
N VAL A 25 -18.85 4.60 6.11
CA VAL A 25 -19.64 5.14 7.22
C VAL A 25 -18.70 5.80 8.24
N ALA A 26 -19.13 6.95 8.78
CA ALA A 26 -18.39 7.58 9.86
C ALA A 26 -18.25 6.61 11.04
N ASN A 27 -17.03 6.46 11.57
CA ASN A 27 -16.68 5.61 12.72
C ASN A 27 -16.88 4.09 12.50
N LYS A 28 -16.95 3.60 11.26
CA LYS A 28 -16.97 2.17 10.97
C LYS A 28 -16.12 1.84 9.76
N ASN A 29 -15.23 0.87 9.92
CA ASN A 29 -14.24 0.47 8.91
C ASN A 29 -13.39 1.67 8.45
N GLY A 30 -12.67 1.48 7.34
CA GLY A 30 -11.88 2.51 6.72
C GLY A 30 -10.40 2.19 6.78
N VAL A 31 -9.72 2.41 5.67
CA VAL A 31 -8.28 2.24 5.55
C VAL A 31 -7.67 3.44 4.86
N GLY A 32 -6.42 3.72 5.19
CA GLY A 32 -5.70 4.82 4.58
C GLY A 32 -4.20 4.61 4.57
N ILE A 33 -3.56 5.28 3.63
CA ILE A 33 -2.10 5.26 3.47
C ILE A 33 -1.60 6.69 3.59
N LEU A 34 -0.69 6.90 4.54
CA LEU A 34 0.00 8.15 4.77
C LEU A 34 1.38 8.10 4.11
N ILE A 35 1.69 9.07 3.24
CA ILE A 35 2.98 9.16 2.54
C ILE A 35 3.65 10.48 2.89
N SER A 36 4.95 10.43 3.19
CA SER A 36 5.75 11.62 3.49
C SER A 36 5.72 12.62 2.33
N ASN A 37 5.84 13.91 2.66
CA ASN A 37 5.79 14.98 1.67
C ASN A 37 6.87 14.88 0.58
N GLY A 38 8.01 14.23 0.87
CA GLY A 38 9.07 14.01 -0.11
C GLY A 38 8.70 12.99 -1.20
N LEU A 39 7.81 12.04 -0.89
CA LEU A 39 7.41 10.98 -1.81
C LEU A 39 6.04 11.21 -2.46
N LYS A 40 5.23 12.13 -1.92
CA LYS A 40 3.84 12.33 -2.36
C LYS A 40 3.65 12.64 -3.85
N TYR A 41 4.67 13.19 -4.52
CA TYR A 41 4.61 13.53 -5.94
C TYR A 41 4.88 12.32 -6.86
N GLY A 42 5.41 11.23 -6.32
CA GLY A 42 5.58 9.98 -7.04
C GLY A 42 4.30 9.12 -7.08
N VAL A 43 3.24 9.52 -6.38
CA VAL A 43 1.97 8.76 -6.40
C VAL A 43 1.32 8.92 -7.77
N VAL A 44 1.26 7.83 -8.52
CA VAL A 44 0.77 7.81 -9.92
C VAL A 44 -0.60 7.18 -10.04
N ASP A 45 -1.01 6.32 -9.11
CA ASP A 45 -2.32 5.68 -9.14
C ASP A 45 -2.79 5.31 -7.72
N VAL A 46 -4.11 5.29 -7.53
CA VAL A 46 -4.77 4.93 -6.27
C VAL A 46 -6.04 4.13 -6.53
N MET A 47 -5.98 2.84 -6.25
CA MET A 47 -7.12 1.92 -6.35
C MET A 47 -7.79 1.74 -5.00
N ARG A 48 -9.12 1.58 -5.00
CA ARG A 48 -9.93 1.39 -3.80
C ARG A 48 -10.94 0.28 -4.05
N ARG A 49 -11.05 -0.66 -3.11
CA ARG A 49 -12.05 -1.74 -3.12
C ARG A 49 -12.81 -1.69 -1.78
N GLY A 50 -14.06 -1.27 -1.85
CA GLY A 50 -14.90 -1.05 -0.67
C GLY A 50 -14.30 -0.02 0.32
N ASP A 51 -14.59 -0.23 1.60
CA ASP A 51 -14.09 0.56 2.73
C ASP A 51 -12.92 -0.11 3.48
N ARG A 52 -12.45 -1.27 2.99
CA ARG A 52 -11.47 -2.11 3.69
C ARG A 52 -10.15 -2.25 2.95
N ILE A 53 -10.07 -1.87 1.67
CA ILE A 53 -8.85 -2.05 0.89
C ILE A 53 -8.54 -0.80 0.06
N ILE A 54 -7.31 -0.31 0.17
CA ILE A 54 -6.74 0.76 -0.65
C ILE A 54 -5.35 0.36 -1.13
N LEU A 55 -5.05 0.61 -2.39
CA LEU A 55 -3.74 0.39 -2.98
C LEU A 55 -3.22 1.68 -3.59
N ILE A 56 -1.97 2.03 -3.30
CA ILE A 56 -1.28 3.17 -3.93
C ILE A 56 -0.09 2.65 -4.73
N LYS A 57 0.02 3.15 -5.97
CA LYS A 57 1.20 3.01 -6.80
C LYS A 57 2.06 4.26 -6.71
N LEU A 58 3.31 4.07 -6.33
CA LEU A 58 4.31 5.12 -6.07
C LEU A 58 5.57 4.86 -6.90
N VAL A 59 6.00 5.86 -7.66
CA VAL A 59 7.27 5.84 -8.41
C VAL A 59 8.32 6.63 -7.64
N VAL A 60 9.45 6.00 -7.35
CA VAL A 60 10.60 6.61 -6.65
C VAL A 60 11.86 6.35 -7.44
N GLY A 61 12.31 7.36 -8.21
CA GLY A 61 13.40 7.17 -9.17
C GLY A 61 13.01 6.15 -10.24
N ASP A 62 13.76 5.07 -10.33
CA ASP A 62 13.51 3.91 -11.22
C ASP A 62 12.65 2.80 -10.57
N LEU A 63 12.30 2.93 -9.30
CA LEU A 63 11.47 1.94 -8.58
C LEU A 63 9.98 2.26 -8.67
N VAL A 64 9.18 1.21 -8.80
CA VAL A 64 7.72 1.27 -8.72
C VAL A 64 7.27 0.43 -7.53
N LEU A 65 6.79 1.11 -6.49
CA LEU A 65 6.28 0.55 -5.25
C LEU A 65 4.76 0.50 -5.29
N ASN A 66 4.18 -0.63 -4.92
CA ASN A 66 2.74 -0.78 -4.72
C ASN A 66 2.51 -1.07 -3.24
N VAL A 67 1.79 -0.20 -2.55
CA VAL A 67 1.51 -0.32 -1.12
C VAL A 67 0.01 -0.44 -0.93
N SER A 68 -0.44 -1.58 -0.42
CA SER A 68 -1.83 -1.88 -0.09
C SER A 68 -2.02 -1.77 1.42
N SER A 69 -3.12 -1.14 1.83
CA SER A 69 -3.63 -1.19 3.19
C SER A 69 -4.94 -1.95 3.19
N ALA A 70 -5.05 -2.97 4.05
CA ALA A 70 -6.19 -3.86 4.13
C ALA A 70 -6.69 -4.01 5.58
N TYR A 71 -8.01 -4.05 5.75
CA TYR A 71 -8.66 -4.32 7.03
C TYR A 71 -9.65 -5.47 6.90
N ALA A 72 -9.25 -6.66 7.32
CA ALA A 72 -10.08 -7.85 7.20
C ALA A 72 -11.30 -7.78 8.15
N PRO A 73 -12.42 -8.43 7.81
CA PRO A 73 -13.53 -8.62 8.74
C PRO A 73 -13.08 -9.39 9.99
N GLN A 74 -13.69 -9.09 11.14
CA GLN A 74 -13.41 -9.79 12.40
C GLN A 74 -13.78 -11.28 12.33
N VAL A 75 -13.15 -12.09 13.17
CA VAL A 75 -13.49 -13.52 13.35
C VAL A 75 -15.00 -13.67 13.64
N GLY A 76 -15.66 -14.58 12.94
CA GLY A 76 -17.11 -14.83 13.08
C GLY A 76 -18.04 -13.83 12.37
N HIS A 77 -17.50 -12.87 11.59
CA HIS A 77 -18.34 -12.08 10.68
C HIS A 77 -18.98 -12.92 9.57
N ASN A 78 -20.00 -12.35 8.91
CA ASN A 78 -20.69 -12.96 7.78
C ASN A 78 -19.72 -13.41 6.68
N GLU A 79 -19.83 -14.67 6.27
CA GLU A 79 -19.00 -15.31 5.24
C GLU A 79 -19.07 -14.60 3.88
N ASN A 80 -20.18 -13.96 3.53
CA ASN A 80 -20.26 -13.15 2.31
C ASN A 80 -19.32 -11.94 2.37
N ILE A 81 -19.21 -11.28 3.54
CA ILE A 81 -18.31 -10.14 3.72
C ILE A 81 -16.85 -10.60 3.66
N LYS A 82 -16.54 -11.76 4.26
CA LYS A 82 -15.20 -12.37 4.18
C LYS A 82 -14.84 -12.71 2.74
N ARG A 83 -15.76 -13.30 1.98
CA ARG A 83 -15.59 -13.60 0.55
C ARG A 83 -15.34 -12.34 -0.27
N GLU A 84 -16.18 -11.32 -0.12
CA GLU A 84 -16.02 -10.03 -0.81
C GLU A 84 -14.66 -9.38 -0.51
N PHE A 85 -14.20 -9.46 0.75
CA PHE A 85 -12.86 -8.98 1.13
C PHE A 85 -11.75 -9.79 0.45
N SER A 86 -11.84 -11.12 0.46
CA SER A 86 -10.85 -12.02 -0.14
C SER A 86 -10.74 -11.84 -1.66
N GLU A 87 -11.88 -11.72 -2.35
CA GLU A 87 -11.96 -11.40 -3.78
C GLU A 87 -11.37 -10.03 -4.07
N GLY A 88 -11.74 -9.01 -3.29
CA GLY A 88 -11.21 -7.66 -3.43
C GLY A 88 -9.69 -7.59 -3.23
N LEU A 89 -9.14 -8.35 -2.27
CA LEU A 89 -7.71 -8.41 -2.01
C LEU A 89 -6.97 -9.15 -3.14
N THR A 90 -7.53 -10.25 -3.60
CA THR A 90 -7.06 -11.00 -4.78
C THR A 90 -6.98 -10.10 -6.02
N ASP A 91 -8.02 -9.34 -6.31
CA ASP A 91 -8.05 -8.41 -7.44
C ASP A 91 -6.95 -7.34 -7.32
N MET A 92 -6.69 -6.84 -6.11
CA MET A 92 -5.62 -5.86 -5.89
C MET A 92 -4.24 -6.45 -6.15
N VAL A 93 -3.95 -7.65 -5.66
CA VAL A 93 -2.66 -8.30 -5.92
C VAL A 93 -2.49 -8.61 -7.41
N ARG A 94 -3.54 -9.08 -8.08
CA ARG A 94 -3.53 -9.38 -9.52
C ARG A 94 -3.39 -8.13 -10.40
N SER A 95 -3.88 -6.98 -9.93
CA SER A 95 -3.74 -5.72 -10.65
C SER A 95 -2.27 -5.23 -10.74
N VAL A 96 -1.42 -5.73 -9.84
CA VAL A 96 0.00 -5.38 -9.80
C VAL A 96 0.81 -6.38 -10.62
N SER A 97 1.43 -5.90 -11.71
CA SER A 97 2.26 -6.73 -12.59
C SER A 97 3.35 -7.49 -11.84
N ILE A 98 3.64 -8.71 -12.30
CA ILE A 98 4.76 -9.53 -11.81
C ILE A 98 6.08 -8.75 -11.96
N GLY A 99 6.99 -8.88 -10.99
CA GLY A 99 8.27 -8.15 -10.96
C GLY A 99 8.17 -6.68 -10.55
N LYS A 100 6.97 -6.20 -10.18
CA LYS A 100 6.77 -4.93 -9.47
C LYS A 100 6.64 -5.18 -7.99
N MET A 101 7.17 -4.25 -7.21
CA MET A 101 7.21 -4.39 -5.76
C MET A 101 5.83 -4.26 -5.17
N LEU A 102 5.46 -5.15 -4.25
CA LEU A 102 4.14 -5.15 -3.63
C LEU A 102 4.23 -5.43 -2.13
N PHE A 103 3.76 -4.47 -1.34
CA PHE A 103 3.63 -4.57 0.10
C PHE A 103 2.15 -4.45 0.45
N THR A 104 1.63 -5.37 1.25
CA THR A 104 0.28 -5.31 1.80
C THR A 104 0.38 -5.30 3.32
N GLY A 105 -0.15 -4.26 3.96
CA GLY A 105 -0.12 -4.11 5.41
C GLY A 105 -1.49 -3.85 6.01
N GLY A 106 -1.72 -4.31 7.23
CA GLY A 106 -2.89 -3.92 8.01
C GLY A 106 -3.38 -5.03 8.94
N ASP A 107 -4.54 -4.79 9.55
CA ASP A 107 -5.18 -5.73 10.46
C ASP A 107 -5.95 -6.78 9.65
N LEU A 108 -5.41 -8.00 9.64
CA LEU A 108 -5.99 -9.14 8.93
C LEU A 108 -6.87 -10.02 9.83
N ASN A 109 -7.03 -9.68 11.11
CA ASN A 109 -7.88 -10.37 12.09
C ASN A 109 -7.66 -11.90 12.22
N GLY A 110 -6.56 -12.43 11.67
CA GLY A 110 -6.18 -13.84 11.73
C GLY A 110 -4.99 -14.06 12.64
N HIS A 111 -4.94 -15.19 13.32
CA HIS A 111 -3.78 -15.62 14.11
C HIS A 111 -3.01 -16.63 13.26
N VAL A 112 -1.83 -16.27 12.75
CA VAL A 112 -1.02 -17.22 11.95
C VAL A 112 -0.25 -18.20 12.83
N GLY A 113 0.11 -17.78 14.06
CA GLY A 113 0.63 -18.63 15.11
C GLY A 113 2.04 -19.16 14.88
N ILE A 114 2.65 -19.74 15.93
CA ILE A 114 4.07 -20.14 15.90
C ILE A 114 4.35 -21.25 14.88
N SER A 115 3.38 -22.15 14.67
CA SER A 115 3.53 -23.30 13.78
C SER A 115 3.26 -22.91 12.32
N GLY A 116 4.36 -22.67 11.60
CA GLY A 116 4.37 -22.53 10.14
C GLY A 116 4.31 -23.85 9.37
N THR A 117 4.03 -24.98 10.04
CA THR A 117 3.96 -26.30 9.40
C THR A 117 2.92 -26.28 8.29
N SER A 118 3.28 -26.74 7.08
CA SER A 118 2.51 -26.67 5.83
C SER A 118 2.56 -25.35 5.07
N PHE A 119 3.26 -24.34 5.59
CA PHE A 119 3.45 -23.02 4.94
C PHE A 119 4.94 -22.66 4.84
N GLU A 120 5.77 -23.69 4.60
CA GLU A 120 7.21 -23.52 4.42
C GLU A 120 7.51 -22.52 3.30
N GLY A 121 8.34 -21.53 3.60
CA GLY A 121 8.71 -20.48 2.66
C GLY A 121 7.78 -19.26 2.64
N VAL A 122 6.61 -19.30 3.29
CA VAL A 122 5.72 -18.14 3.49
C VAL A 122 5.82 -17.62 4.93
N HIS A 123 5.92 -18.56 5.87
CA HIS A 123 6.05 -18.32 7.30
C HIS A 123 7.50 -18.55 7.76
N GLY A 124 8.09 -17.57 8.46
CA GLY A 124 9.48 -17.59 8.91
C GLY A 124 9.73 -18.31 10.25
N GLY A 125 8.67 -18.75 10.93
CA GLY A 125 8.74 -19.58 12.13
C GLY A 125 8.77 -18.80 13.46
N PHE A 126 8.67 -17.47 13.42
CA PHE A 126 8.67 -16.62 14.61
C PHE A 126 7.39 -15.80 14.73
N ASP A 127 6.34 -16.32 15.37
CA ASP A 127 5.07 -15.60 15.55
C ASP A 127 4.55 -15.76 17.00
N TYR A 128 3.35 -15.27 17.27
CA TYR A 128 2.68 -15.29 18.56
C TYR A 128 1.41 -16.14 18.56
N GLY A 129 1.26 -16.97 19.58
CA GLY A 129 0.01 -17.71 19.83
C GLY A 129 -0.22 -18.90 18.90
N ILE A 130 -1.49 -19.30 18.79
CA ILE A 130 -1.95 -20.49 18.09
C ILE A 130 -2.69 -20.08 16.83
N LYS A 131 -2.46 -20.82 15.74
CA LYS A 131 -3.11 -20.57 14.46
C LYS A 131 -4.62 -20.78 14.53
N ASN A 132 -5.40 -19.87 13.95
CA ASN A 132 -6.85 -20.04 13.74
C ASN A 132 -7.20 -20.12 12.24
N GLN A 133 -8.48 -20.30 11.91
CA GLN A 133 -8.93 -20.39 10.52
C GLN A 133 -8.60 -19.13 9.71
N GLU A 134 -8.85 -17.93 10.26
CA GLU A 134 -8.51 -16.68 9.57
C GLU A 134 -7.00 -16.53 9.33
N GLY A 135 -6.16 -17.04 10.24
CA GLY A 135 -4.70 -17.09 10.03
C GLY A 135 -4.28 -18.09 8.96
N GLU A 136 -4.93 -19.25 8.89
CA GLU A 136 -4.77 -20.22 7.80
C GLU A 136 -5.12 -19.57 6.45
N ASP A 137 -6.20 -18.76 6.40
CA ASP A 137 -6.61 -18.05 5.19
C ASP A 137 -5.56 -17.00 4.77
N VAL A 138 -4.97 -16.27 5.73
CA VAL A 138 -3.86 -15.34 5.46
C VAL A 138 -2.64 -16.07 4.90
N LEU A 139 -2.27 -17.21 5.47
CA LEU A 139 -1.13 -18.01 5.01
C LEU A 139 -1.39 -18.65 3.64
N SER A 140 -2.60 -19.14 3.40
CA SER A 140 -3.03 -19.70 2.11
C SER A 140 -3.03 -18.64 1.02
N PHE A 141 -3.50 -17.43 1.34
CA PHE A 141 -3.42 -16.28 0.44
C PHE A 141 -1.97 -15.93 0.11
N ALA A 142 -1.11 -15.84 1.12
CA ALA A 142 0.29 -15.53 0.91
C ALA A 142 1.00 -16.61 0.09
N LEU A 143 0.70 -17.89 0.32
CA LEU A 143 1.21 -19.00 -0.49
C LEU A 143 0.76 -18.92 -1.95
N ALA A 144 -0.53 -18.64 -2.20
CA ALA A 144 -1.09 -18.56 -3.55
C ALA A 144 -0.48 -17.44 -4.40
N TYR A 145 -0.01 -16.36 -3.78
CA TYR A 145 0.56 -15.19 -4.45
C TYR A 145 2.08 -15.01 -4.25
N ASP A 146 2.76 -16.06 -3.79
CA ASP A 146 4.19 -16.09 -3.48
C ASP A 146 4.66 -14.89 -2.62
N MET A 147 3.88 -14.62 -1.58
CA MET A 147 4.15 -13.61 -0.57
C MET A 147 4.64 -14.26 0.72
N ILE A 148 5.32 -13.47 1.53
CA ILE A 148 5.89 -13.86 2.82
C ILE A 148 5.32 -12.94 3.90
N VAL A 149 5.06 -13.50 5.08
CA VAL A 149 4.62 -12.73 6.26
C VAL A 149 5.85 -12.16 6.97
N ALA A 150 6.14 -10.87 6.78
CA ALA A 150 7.35 -10.21 7.30
C ALA A 150 7.49 -10.35 8.82
N ASN A 151 6.37 -10.27 9.55
CA ASN A 151 6.31 -10.40 11.00
C ASN A 151 6.93 -11.70 11.50
N THR A 152 6.87 -12.75 10.68
CA THR A 152 7.26 -14.11 11.06
C THR A 152 8.74 -14.41 10.83
N LEU A 153 9.48 -13.49 10.21
CA LEU A 153 10.84 -13.71 9.71
C LEU A 153 11.94 -13.55 10.77
N PHE A 154 11.68 -12.76 11.81
CA PHE A 154 12.72 -12.35 12.75
C PHE A 154 12.37 -12.82 14.16
N LYS A 155 13.34 -13.42 14.84
CA LYS A 155 13.18 -13.77 16.26
C LYS A 155 13.08 -12.49 17.10
N LYS A 156 11.98 -12.34 17.83
CA LYS A 156 11.72 -11.20 18.74
C LYS A 156 11.35 -11.65 20.13
N ARG A 157 11.38 -10.71 21.08
CA ARG A 157 10.74 -10.87 22.38
C ARG A 157 9.23 -10.83 22.19
N GLU A 158 8.49 -11.54 23.02
CA GLU A 158 7.02 -11.66 22.93
C GLU A 158 6.32 -10.30 22.83
N LEU A 159 6.71 -9.32 23.65
CA LEU A 159 6.14 -7.97 23.63
C LEU A 159 6.27 -7.26 22.27
N HIS A 160 7.25 -7.64 21.45
CA HIS A 160 7.52 -7.07 20.12
C HIS A 160 6.88 -7.90 18.99
N LEU A 161 6.14 -8.96 19.31
CA LEU A 161 5.30 -9.73 18.38
C LEU A 161 3.83 -9.33 18.51
N VAL A 162 3.37 -9.05 19.73
CA VAL A 162 1.98 -8.69 20.03
C VAL A 162 1.63 -7.35 19.39
N SER A 163 0.72 -7.35 18.40
CA SER A 163 0.21 -6.15 17.72
C SER A 163 -1.10 -5.63 18.30
N TYR A 164 -1.84 -6.46 19.03
CA TYR A 164 -3.10 -6.09 19.67
C TYR A 164 -3.15 -6.57 21.12
N SER A 165 -3.65 -5.73 22.02
CA SER A 165 -3.85 -6.06 23.43
C SER A 165 -5.17 -5.47 23.95
N SER A 166 -5.99 -6.29 24.61
CA SER A 166 -7.24 -5.87 25.25
C SER A 166 -7.44 -6.61 26.57
N GLY A 167 -7.34 -5.88 27.69
CA GLY A 167 -7.33 -6.48 29.02
C GLY A 167 -6.17 -7.48 29.17
N GLN A 168 -6.51 -8.73 29.46
CA GLN A 168 -5.53 -9.83 29.59
C GLN A 168 -5.25 -10.58 28.28
N HIS A 169 -5.93 -10.21 27.19
CA HIS A 169 -5.76 -10.87 25.89
C HIS A 169 -4.74 -10.11 25.04
N SER A 170 -3.82 -10.84 24.44
CA SER A 170 -2.84 -10.33 23.50
C SER A 170 -2.82 -11.18 22.24
N SER A 171 -2.56 -10.56 21.10
CA SER A 171 -2.56 -11.23 19.81
C SER A 171 -1.67 -10.52 18.80
N GLN A 172 -1.28 -11.26 17.76
CA GLN A 172 -0.66 -10.71 16.55
C GLN A 172 -1.64 -10.87 15.40
N ILE A 173 -2.23 -9.75 14.97
CA ILE A 173 -3.28 -9.70 13.93
C ILE A 173 -2.98 -8.66 12.84
N ASP A 174 -2.04 -7.76 13.11
CA ASP A 174 -1.56 -6.77 12.16
C ASP A 174 -0.31 -7.32 11.44
N PHE A 175 -0.42 -7.52 10.13
CA PHE A 175 0.63 -8.15 9.34
C PHE A 175 1.11 -7.28 8.20
N ILE A 176 2.35 -7.54 7.79
CA ILE A 176 2.93 -7.02 6.56
C ILE A 176 3.31 -8.20 5.68
N LEU A 177 2.67 -8.27 4.51
CA LEU A 177 2.93 -9.24 3.46
C LEU A 177 3.76 -8.56 2.36
N SER A 178 4.76 -9.24 1.84
CA SER A 178 5.51 -8.78 0.67
C SER A 178 5.87 -9.95 -0.24
N ARG A 179 6.06 -9.70 -1.54
CA ARG A 179 6.49 -10.74 -2.48
C ARG A 179 7.83 -11.33 -2.04
N ARG A 180 8.01 -12.63 -2.31
CA ARG A 180 9.26 -13.34 -1.98
C ARG A 180 10.51 -12.63 -2.54
N GLU A 181 10.42 -12.10 -3.75
CA GLU A 181 11.53 -11.38 -4.39
C GLU A 181 11.93 -10.10 -3.63
N ASP A 182 10.95 -9.38 -3.08
CA ASP A 182 11.13 -8.12 -2.36
C ASP A 182 11.66 -8.33 -0.93
N MET A 183 11.38 -9.50 -0.33
CA MET A 183 11.81 -9.82 1.04
C MET A 183 13.33 -9.86 1.23
N ARG A 184 14.10 -10.02 0.14
CA ARG A 184 15.58 -9.93 0.21
C ARG A 184 16.06 -8.56 0.69
N ALA A 185 15.24 -7.53 0.53
CA ALA A 185 15.53 -6.18 0.98
C ALA A 185 14.99 -5.89 2.40
N CYS A 186 14.26 -6.82 3.01
CA CYS A 186 13.73 -6.68 4.37
C CYS A 186 14.88 -6.80 5.37
N LEU A 187 15.04 -5.78 6.20
CA LEU A 187 16.08 -5.71 7.23
C LEU A 187 15.55 -6.12 8.60
N ASP A 188 14.32 -5.71 8.91
CA ASP A 188 13.67 -6.03 10.17
C ASP A 188 12.14 -5.87 10.05
N CYS A 189 11.42 -6.58 10.91
CA CYS A 189 10.00 -6.36 11.18
C CYS A 189 9.76 -6.49 12.69
N LYS A 190 9.10 -5.50 13.29
CA LYS A 190 8.88 -5.45 14.74
C LYS A 190 7.61 -4.68 15.09
N VAL A 191 7.02 -5.03 16.23
CA VAL A 191 6.00 -4.20 16.87
C VAL A 191 6.66 -3.22 17.85
N ILE A 192 6.18 -1.98 17.87
CA ILE A 192 6.57 -0.94 18.84
C ILE A 192 5.53 -0.90 19.96
N PRO A 193 5.87 -1.33 21.20
CA PRO A 193 4.88 -1.49 22.27
C PRO A 193 4.40 -0.17 22.91
N GLU A 194 5.23 0.88 22.90
CA GLU A 194 5.05 2.06 23.78
C GLU A 194 4.59 3.34 23.06
N GLU A 195 4.42 3.31 21.74
CA GLU A 195 4.15 4.52 20.92
C GLU A 195 2.70 4.60 20.38
N SER A 196 1.72 3.92 21.01
CA SER A 196 0.39 3.76 20.39
C SER A 196 -0.52 4.99 20.51
N VAL A 197 -0.98 5.48 19.36
CA VAL A 197 -2.08 6.48 19.25
C VAL A 197 -3.46 5.83 19.49
N VAL A 198 -3.54 4.50 19.38
CA VAL A 198 -4.76 3.70 19.60
C VAL A 198 -4.53 2.76 20.79
N PRO A 199 -5.37 2.76 21.84
CA PRO A 199 -5.07 2.04 23.09
C PRO A 199 -4.86 0.52 22.96
N GLN A 200 -5.44 -0.11 21.93
CA GLN A 200 -5.41 -1.56 21.77
C GLN A 200 -4.42 -2.04 20.70
N HIS A 201 -4.22 -1.27 19.62
CA HIS A 201 -3.32 -1.63 18.53
C HIS A 201 -1.95 -0.97 18.70
N LYS A 202 -0.91 -1.76 18.48
CA LYS A 202 0.49 -1.34 18.51
C LYS A 202 1.02 -1.21 17.09
N LEU A 203 1.99 -0.32 16.90
CA LEU A 203 2.50 -0.04 15.57
C LEU A 203 3.41 -1.18 15.08
N VAL A 204 3.08 -1.76 13.93
CA VAL A 204 3.96 -2.69 13.21
C VAL A 204 4.86 -1.88 12.26
N VAL A 205 6.17 -2.07 12.38
CA VAL A 205 7.18 -1.41 11.56
C VAL A 205 7.98 -2.45 10.80
N VAL A 206 8.17 -2.21 9.51
CA VAL A 206 9.05 -2.98 8.64
C VAL A 206 10.07 -2.06 8.01
N ASP A 207 11.32 -2.50 8.00
CA ASP A 207 12.43 -1.77 7.40
C ASP A 207 12.84 -2.47 6.11
N PHE A 208 12.77 -1.76 4.99
CA PHE A 208 13.28 -2.24 3.70
C PHE A 208 14.38 -1.32 3.17
N ARG A 209 15.40 -1.91 2.52
CA ARG A 209 16.50 -1.18 1.90
C ARG A 209 16.61 -1.46 0.42
N PHE A 210 16.27 -0.47 -0.39
CA PHE A 210 16.38 -0.52 -1.84
C PHE A 210 17.50 0.39 -2.35
N ARG A 211 18.08 0.01 -3.49
CA ARG A 211 18.99 0.88 -4.25
C ARG A 211 18.17 1.59 -5.32
N ILE A 212 18.03 2.90 -5.21
CA ILE A 212 17.33 3.73 -6.18
C ILE A 212 18.34 4.37 -7.10
N ARG A 213 18.16 4.24 -8.42
CA ARG A 213 18.87 5.05 -9.40
C ARG A 213 18.01 6.25 -9.71
N VAL A 214 18.37 7.39 -9.13
CA VAL A 214 17.78 8.65 -9.57
C VAL A 214 18.44 9.00 -10.90
N GLN A 215 17.74 8.76 -12.01
CA GLN A 215 18.03 9.54 -13.21
C GLN A 215 17.66 10.98 -12.86
N LEU A 216 18.64 11.74 -12.38
CA LEU A 216 18.58 13.19 -12.51
C LEU A 216 18.42 13.42 -13.99
N ASP A 217 17.21 13.77 -14.41
CA ASP A 217 16.99 14.42 -15.67
C ASP A 217 17.97 15.59 -15.66
N LYS A 218 19.13 15.42 -16.30
CA LYS A 218 19.84 16.52 -16.92
C LYS A 218 18.80 17.01 -17.88
N ARG A 219 17.91 17.90 -17.44
CA ARG A 219 16.88 18.54 -18.26
C ARG A 219 17.58 18.72 -19.59
N ALA A 220 17.21 17.93 -20.60
CA ALA A 220 17.56 18.28 -21.95
C ALA A 220 17.10 19.73 -21.98
N LYS A 221 18.05 20.67 -22.13
CA LYS A 221 17.72 22.08 -22.14
C LYS A 221 16.68 22.18 -23.24
N VAL A 222 15.40 22.16 -22.88
CA VAL A 222 14.32 22.40 -23.82
C VAL A 222 14.69 23.79 -24.26
N ALA A 223 15.25 23.87 -25.47
CA ALA A 223 15.77 25.12 -25.97
C ALA A 223 14.60 26.07 -25.85
N ARG A 224 14.71 27.08 -24.96
CA ARG A 224 13.62 28.02 -24.73
C ARG A 224 13.11 28.42 -26.10
N THR A 225 11.85 28.14 -26.38
CA THR A 225 11.23 28.51 -27.65
C THR A 225 11.51 29.99 -27.84
N LYS A 226 12.38 30.30 -28.80
CA LYS A 226 12.82 31.68 -29.05
C LYS A 226 11.65 32.40 -29.69
N ARG A 227 10.66 32.83 -28.90
CA ARG A 227 9.44 33.51 -29.37
C ARG A 227 9.75 34.69 -30.29
N TRP A 228 10.90 35.34 -30.12
CA TRP A 228 11.36 36.41 -31.02
C TRP A 228 11.75 35.96 -32.43
N LYS A 229 11.94 34.66 -32.68
CA LYS A 229 12.13 34.06 -34.02
C LYS A 229 10.82 33.77 -34.75
N LEU A 230 9.66 33.81 -34.07
CA LEU A 230 8.33 33.74 -34.70
C LEU A 230 7.97 35.14 -35.24
N LYS A 231 8.59 35.53 -36.35
CA LYS A 231 8.29 36.78 -37.08
C LYS A 231 8.26 36.52 -38.57
N GLY A 232 7.51 37.34 -39.31
CA GLY A 232 7.41 37.26 -40.77
C GLY A 232 6.88 35.90 -41.25
N GLU A 233 7.50 35.38 -42.31
CA GLU A 233 7.11 34.12 -42.98
C GLU A 233 7.05 32.92 -42.03
N VAL A 234 7.93 32.88 -41.01
CA VAL A 234 7.98 31.78 -40.03
C VAL A 234 6.71 31.76 -39.16
N ALA A 235 6.14 32.93 -38.84
CA ALA A 235 4.90 33.01 -38.09
C ALA A 235 3.69 32.59 -38.95
N GLN A 236 3.72 32.91 -40.25
CA GLN A 236 2.66 32.54 -41.19
C GLN A 236 2.62 31.03 -41.40
N ALA A 237 3.78 30.41 -41.68
CA ALA A 237 3.89 28.96 -41.85
C ALA A 237 3.51 28.18 -40.58
N PHE A 238 3.83 28.72 -39.39
CA PHE A 238 3.40 28.14 -38.12
C PHE A 238 1.88 28.21 -37.95
N LYS A 239 1.26 29.35 -38.29
CA LYS A 239 -0.19 29.56 -38.23
C LYS A 239 -0.93 28.61 -39.18
N GLU A 240 -0.43 28.43 -40.40
CA GLU A 240 -0.98 27.49 -41.37
C GLU A 240 -0.91 26.03 -40.90
N ARG A 241 0.20 25.62 -40.28
CA ARG A 241 0.31 24.28 -39.69
C ARG A 241 -0.69 24.05 -38.56
N VAL A 242 -0.83 25.00 -37.64
CA VAL A 242 -1.77 24.88 -36.51
C VAL A 242 -3.22 24.81 -37.01
N ILE A 243 -3.56 25.53 -38.07
CA ILE A 243 -4.89 25.49 -38.69
C ILE A 243 -5.12 24.16 -39.41
N ASN A 244 -4.12 23.63 -40.13
CA ASN A 244 -4.24 22.38 -40.87
C ASN A 244 -4.22 21.13 -39.98
N GLU A 245 -3.52 21.18 -38.84
CA GLU A 245 -3.43 20.04 -37.91
C GLU A 245 -4.66 19.92 -37.00
N GLY A 246 -5.56 20.92 -37.01
CA GLY A 246 -6.86 20.89 -36.34
C GLY A 246 -6.78 20.92 -34.79
N PRO A 247 -7.89 21.24 -34.11
CA PRO A 247 -7.97 21.07 -32.67
C PRO A 247 -7.91 19.57 -32.35
N TRP A 248 -6.96 19.20 -31.50
CA TRP A 248 -6.93 17.88 -30.84
C TRP A 248 -8.26 17.70 -30.12
N GLU A 249 -9.04 16.67 -30.47
CA GLU A 249 -10.27 16.35 -29.76
C GLU A 249 -9.96 16.10 -28.28
N GLU A 250 -10.75 16.74 -27.40
CA GLU A 250 -10.66 16.64 -25.93
C GLU A 250 -11.03 15.24 -25.40
#